data_AF-A0A7Y9GJC2-F1
#
_entry.id   AF-A0A7Y9GJC2-F1
#
_cell.length_a   1.000
_cell.length_b   1.000
_cell.length_c   1.000
_cell.angle_alpha   90.00
_cell.angle_beta   90.00
_cell.angle_gamma   90.00
#
_symmetry.space_group_name_H-M   'P 1'
#
loop_
_entity.id
_entity.type
_entity.pdbx_description
1 polymer ?
#
loop_
_entity_poly.entity_id
_entity_poly.type
_entity_poly.pdbx_seq_one_letter_code
_entity_poly.pdbx_strand_id
1 'polypeptide(L)'
;MRRTALATALMASAVITAVPAVAGASPLPAEKGAAARFSPCWKRWDAWWCDNRWPAPVLVNGQVVDNLRKTPKIFRCRAELDWHGLGPHPRRWVYTRGDDHGAWGWVKDSDINGDTDPLPTC
;
A
#
# COMPACT_ATOMS: atom_id res chain seq x y z
N MET A 1 59.17 -35.76 14.10
CA MET A 1 59.31 -34.65 15.07
C MET A 1 57.91 -34.22 15.46
N ARG A 2 57.49 -34.48 16.72
CA ARG A 2 57.15 -33.48 17.76
C ARG A 2 55.91 -32.62 17.39
N ARG A 3 54.83 -32.50 18.17
CA ARG A 3 54.57 -32.77 19.59
C ARG A 3 53.05 -32.79 19.83
N THR A 4 52.65 -33.69 20.73
CA THR A 4 51.41 -33.70 21.51
C THR A 4 51.20 -32.39 22.27
N ALA A 5 49.97 -31.89 22.35
CA ALA A 5 49.52 -30.89 23.32
C ALA A 5 48.11 -31.31 23.79
N LEU A 6 48.00 -31.92 24.97
CA LEU A 6 47.76 -31.30 26.28
C LEU A 6 46.34 -30.75 26.41
N ALA A 7 45.48 -31.61 26.97
CA ALA A 7 44.19 -31.28 27.54
C ALA A 7 44.40 -30.48 28.83
N THR A 8 43.71 -29.34 28.94
CA THR A 8 43.63 -28.57 30.18
C THR A 8 42.17 -28.32 30.49
N ALA A 9 41.68 -29.03 31.51
CA ALA A 9 40.38 -28.80 32.14
C ALA A 9 40.41 -27.48 32.92
N LEU A 10 39.39 -26.66 32.74
CA LEU A 10 39.15 -25.46 33.55
C LEU A 10 37.70 -25.47 34.06
N MET A 11 37.61 -25.90 35.33
CA MET A 11 36.78 -25.38 36.42
C MET A 11 35.48 -24.66 36.04
N ALA A 12 34.36 -25.30 36.37
CA ALA A 12 33.02 -24.72 36.38
C ALA A 12 32.85 -23.73 37.55
N SER A 13 32.62 -22.46 37.24
CA SER A 13 32.13 -21.46 38.22
C SER A 13 30.63 -21.31 38.05
N ALA A 14 29.86 -21.79 39.03
CA ALA A 14 28.42 -21.57 39.09
C ALA A 14 28.15 -20.12 39.49
N VAL A 15 27.76 -19.28 38.53
CA VAL A 15 27.25 -17.93 38.77
C VAL A 15 25.75 -18.04 39.03
N ILE A 16 25.33 -17.86 40.28
CA ILE A 16 23.93 -17.65 40.64
C ILE A 16 23.56 -16.25 40.17
N THR A 17 23.00 -16.15 38.96
CA THR A 17 22.40 -14.91 38.46
C THR A 17 20.97 -14.84 38.96
N ALA A 18 20.70 -13.88 39.85
CA ALA A 18 19.34 -13.54 40.25
C ALA A 18 18.60 -13.03 39.00
N VAL A 19 17.51 -13.69 38.64
CA VAL A 19 16.63 -13.27 37.55
C VAL A 19 15.84 -12.05 38.05
N PRO A 20 16.01 -10.84 37.47
CA PRO A 20 15.10 -9.75 37.77
C PRO A 20 13.73 -10.12 37.21
N ALA A 21 12.69 -10.06 38.05
CA ALA A 21 11.32 -10.16 37.61
C ALA A 21 11.06 -9.01 36.62
N VAL A 22 10.97 -9.34 35.32
CA VAL A 22 10.49 -8.42 34.30
C VAL A 22 9.02 -8.14 34.59
N ALA A 23 8.75 -6.96 35.13
CA ALA A 23 7.40 -6.43 35.24
C ALA A 23 6.75 -6.52 33.86
N GLY A 24 5.62 -7.23 33.79
CA GLY A 24 4.88 -7.46 32.55
C GLY A 24 4.55 -6.13 31.88
N ALA A 25 5.20 -5.88 30.74
CA ALA A 25 4.72 -4.88 29.81
C ALA A 25 3.37 -5.39 29.29
N SER A 26 2.28 -4.81 29.78
CA SER A 26 0.98 -4.97 29.16
C SER A 26 1.13 -4.54 27.70
N PRO A 27 0.75 -5.36 26.70
CA PRO A 27 0.71 -4.88 25.34
C PRO A 27 -0.31 -3.74 25.31
N LEU A 28 0.18 -2.51 25.11
CA LEU A 28 -0.70 -1.40 24.79
C LEU A 28 -1.53 -1.82 23.56
N PRO A 29 -2.85 -1.56 23.55
CA PRO A 29 -3.65 -1.81 22.37
C PRO A 29 -2.97 -1.10 21.20
N ALA A 30 -2.62 -1.86 20.15
CA ALA A 30 -2.10 -1.30 18.93
C ALA A 30 -3.09 -0.22 18.47
N GLU A 31 -2.65 1.03 18.46
CA GLU A 31 -3.47 2.10 17.91
C GLU A 31 -3.79 1.71 16.47
N LYS A 32 -5.08 1.48 16.18
CA LYS A 32 -5.57 1.43 14.80
C LYS A 32 -5.17 2.77 14.21
N GLY A 33 -4.05 2.79 13.48
CA GLY A 33 -3.54 3.99 12.84
C GLY A 33 -4.70 4.66 12.12
N ALA A 34 -4.93 5.95 12.42
CA ALA A 34 -5.94 6.73 11.76
C ALA A 34 -5.72 6.58 10.25
N ALA A 35 -6.67 5.97 9.54
CA ALA A 35 -6.59 5.87 8.10
C ALA A 35 -6.39 7.28 7.57
N ALA A 36 -5.33 7.50 6.78
CA ALA A 36 -5.12 8.76 6.10
C ALA A 36 -6.41 9.09 5.35
N ARG A 37 -7.12 10.13 5.78
CA ARG A 37 -8.34 10.59 5.12
C ARG A 37 -7.92 11.29 3.84
N PHE A 38 -7.88 10.54 2.76
CA PHE A 38 -7.85 11.12 1.42
C PHE A 38 -9.14 11.92 1.20
N SER A 39 -9.05 13.06 0.54
CA SER A 39 -10.25 13.82 0.14
C SER A 39 -11.09 12.94 -0.79
N PRO A 40 -12.41 12.82 -0.58
CA PRO A 40 -13.23 12.01 -1.47
C PRO A 40 -13.23 12.59 -2.88
N CYS A 41 -13.29 11.70 -3.88
CA CYS A 41 -13.65 12.09 -5.23
C CYS A 41 -14.95 12.89 -5.19
N TRP A 42 -15.00 14.01 -5.90
CA TRP A 42 -16.13 14.92 -5.85
C TRP A 42 -16.83 15.02 -7.20
N LYS A 43 -18.16 15.13 -7.15
CA LYS A 43 -18.96 15.36 -8.36
C LYS A 43 -19.06 16.85 -8.63
N ARG A 44 -18.75 17.27 -9.86
CA ARG A 44 -19.02 18.62 -10.36
C ARG A 44 -19.73 18.51 -11.69
N TRP A 45 -20.94 19.05 -11.76
CA TRP A 45 -21.87 18.81 -12.86
C TRP A 45 -22.10 17.29 -13.04
N ASP A 46 -21.88 16.74 -14.24
CA ASP A 46 -22.04 15.31 -14.52
C ASP A 46 -20.70 14.55 -14.62
N ALA A 47 -19.65 15.06 -13.99
CA ALA A 47 -18.33 14.44 -13.95
C ALA A 47 -17.85 14.21 -12.51
N TRP A 48 -17.25 13.05 -12.26
CA TRP A 48 -16.55 12.75 -11.02
C TRP A 48 -15.08 13.11 -11.17
N TRP A 49 -14.58 13.90 -10.24
CA TRP A 49 -13.20 14.38 -10.20
C TRP A 49 -12.48 13.74 -9.03
N CYS A 50 -11.26 13.26 -9.27
CA CYS A 50 -10.37 12.75 -8.23
C CYS A 50 -8.96 13.27 -8.46
N ASP A 51 -8.23 13.47 -7.38
CA ASP A 51 -6.79 13.65 -7.47
C ASP A 51 -6.09 12.31 -7.68
N ASN A 52 -5.06 12.28 -8.53
CA ASN A 52 -4.31 11.06 -8.84
C ASN A 52 -2.80 11.27 -8.63
N ARG A 53 -2.08 10.16 -8.44
CA ARG A 53 -0.62 10.17 -8.42
C ARG A 53 -0.09 10.55 -9.81
N TRP A 54 1.08 11.19 -9.84
CA TRP A 54 1.77 11.55 -11.06
C TRP A 54 3.11 10.81 -11.20
N PRO A 55 3.39 10.13 -12.33
CA PRO A 55 2.43 9.65 -13.32
C PRO A 55 1.62 8.44 -12.78
N ALA A 56 0.40 8.25 -13.28
CA ALA A 56 -0.38 7.04 -13.05
C ALA A 56 -0.69 6.34 -14.38
N PRO A 57 -0.40 5.03 -14.53
CA PRO A 57 -0.62 4.31 -15.78
C PRO A 57 -2.12 4.07 -16.01
N VAL A 58 -2.55 4.20 -17.27
CA VAL A 58 -3.89 3.81 -17.75
C VAL A 58 -3.76 2.50 -18.49
N LEU A 59 -4.49 1.47 -18.06
CA LEU A 59 -4.33 0.09 -18.53
C LEU A 59 -5.56 -0.41 -19.29
N VAL A 60 -5.31 -1.24 -20.31
CA VAL A 60 -6.32 -2.10 -20.96
C VAL A 60 -5.75 -3.50 -21.01
N ASN A 61 -6.47 -4.49 -20.49
CA ASN A 61 -6.03 -5.89 -20.42
C ASN A 61 -4.61 -6.05 -19.80
N GLY A 62 -4.32 -5.27 -18.76
CA GLY A 62 -3.01 -5.29 -18.08
C GLY A 62 -1.88 -4.53 -18.80
N GLN A 63 -2.11 -4.03 -20.01
CA GLN A 63 -1.12 -3.27 -20.79
C GLN A 63 -1.32 -1.77 -20.63
N VAL A 64 -0.23 -1.02 -20.45
CA VAL A 64 -0.27 0.45 -20.38
C VAL A 64 -0.57 1.01 -21.77
N VAL A 65 -1.68 1.73 -21.90
CA VAL A 65 -2.11 2.38 -23.15
C VAL A 65 -1.95 3.91 -23.11
N ASP A 66 -1.88 4.49 -21.91
CA ASP A 66 -1.73 5.92 -21.68
C ASP A 66 -1.23 6.19 -20.24
N ASN A 67 -1.00 7.45 -19.89
CA ASN A 67 -0.68 7.88 -18.53
C ASN A 67 -1.52 9.10 -18.13
N LEU A 68 -1.80 9.22 -16.85
CA LEU A 68 -2.28 10.46 -16.23
C LEU A 68 -1.07 11.32 -15.87
N ARG A 69 -0.97 12.49 -16.51
CA ARG A 69 0.05 13.53 -16.30
C ARG A 69 -0.47 14.78 -15.60
N LYS A 70 -1.78 14.88 -15.37
CA LYS A 70 -2.40 16.01 -14.68
C LYS A 70 -3.27 15.49 -13.54
N THR A 71 -3.47 16.35 -12.53
CA THR A 71 -4.42 16.16 -11.43
C THR A 71 -5.17 17.49 -11.21
N PRO A 72 -6.48 17.48 -10.91
CA PRO A 72 -7.38 16.32 -10.85
C PRO A 72 -7.76 15.76 -12.22
N LYS A 73 -8.37 14.58 -12.22
CA LYS A 73 -8.86 13.88 -13.42
C LYS A 73 -10.33 13.51 -13.32
N ILE A 74 -10.96 13.43 -14.49
CA ILE A 74 -12.34 12.95 -14.62
C ILE A 74 -12.32 11.42 -14.67
N PHE A 75 -13.08 10.80 -13.79
CA PHE A 75 -13.35 9.37 -13.77
C PHE A 75 -14.83 9.12 -14.06
N ARG A 76 -15.15 8.03 -14.77
CA ARG A 76 -16.53 7.70 -15.14
C ARG A 76 -17.20 6.82 -14.10
N CYS A 77 -16.51 5.78 -13.68
CA CYS A 77 -17.03 4.75 -12.81
C CYS A 77 -15.88 3.92 -12.22
N ARG A 78 -16.21 3.05 -11.27
CA ARG A 78 -15.30 2.08 -10.64
C ARG A 78 -15.78 0.65 -10.86
N ALA A 79 -14.84 -0.29 -10.88
CA ALA A 79 -15.13 -1.72 -10.91
C ALA A 79 -14.13 -2.48 -10.03
N GLU A 80 -14.56 -3.62 -9.49
CA GLU A 80 -13.67 -4.55 -8.80
C GLU A 80 -13.16 -5.57 -9.83
N LEU A 81 -11.92 -5.43 -10.28
CA LEU A 81 -11.29 -6.29 -11.31
C LEU A 81 -10.15 -7.12 -10.68
N ASP A 82 -9.04 -7.25 -11.38
CA ASP A 82 -7.88 -8.02 -10.93
C ASP A 82 -7.22 -7.40 -9.69
N TRP A 83 -6.63 -8.27 -8.87
CA TRP A 83 -5.86 -7.85 -7.71
C TRP A 83 -4.65 -7.02 -8.15
N HIS A 84 -4.45 -5.86 -7.52
CA HIS A 84 -3.39 -4.94 -7.93
C HIS A 84 -2.47 -4.44 -6.82
N GLY A 85 -2.71 -4.83 -5.56
CA GLY A 85 -1.84 -4.46 -4.46
C GLY A 85 -2.50 -4.57 -3.09
N LEU A 86 -1.84 -4.01 -2.08
CA LEU A 86 -2.37 -3.86 -0.74
C LEU A 86 -3.05 -2.50 -0.61
N GLY A 87 -4.01 -2.36 0.31
CA GLY A 87 -4.72 -1.11 0.54
C GLY A 87 -6.20 -1.33 0.86
N PRO A 88 -6.98 -0.24 1.02
CA PRO A 88 -8.40 -0.34 1.32
C PRO A 88 -9.19 -0.99 0.16
N HIS A 89 -8.74 -0.81 -1.08
CA HIS A 89 -9.41 -1.35 -2.27
C HIS A 89 -8.44 -2.10 -3.20
N PRO A 90 -8.01 -3.31 -2.81
CA PRO A 90 -6.92 -4.03 -3.49
C PRO A 90 -7.32 -4.61 -4.86
N ARG A 91 -8.61 -4.54 -5.21
CA ARG A 91 -9.18 -4.99 -6.48
C ARG A 91 -9.88 -3.88 -7.24
N ARG A 92 -9.94 -2.66 -6.71
CA ARG A 92 -10.70 -1.59 -7.33
C ARG A 92 -9.90 -0.88 -8.41
N TRP A 93 -10.55 -0.68 -9.53
CA TRP A 93 -10.05 0.09 -10.65
C TRP A 93 -11.05 1.17 -11.01
N VAL A 94 -10.54 2.29 -11.51
CA VAL A 94 -11.35 3.44 -11.91
C VAL A 94 -11.12 3.74 -13.39
N TYR A 95 -12.21 4.00 -14.12
CA TYR A 95 -12.18 4.18 -15.57
C TYR A 95 -12.02 5.65 -15.94
N THR A 96 -11.02 5.98 -16.76
CA THR A 96 -10.69 7.36 -17.14
C THR A 96 -10.04 7.44 -18.51
N ARG A 97 -9.80 8.67 -18.96
CA ARG A 97 -9.10 9.02 -20.20
C ARG A 97 -7.71 9.56 -19.88
N GLY A 98 -6.68 8.99 -20.49
CA GLY A 98 -5.29 9.40 -20.36
C GLY A 98 -4.96 10.78 -20.95
N ASP A 99 -3.76 11.26 -20.69
CA ASP A 99 -3.26 12.57 -21.13
C ASP A 99 -2.48 12.53 -22.45
N ASP A 100 -1.71 11.47 -22.69
CA ASP A 100 -0.71 11.45 -23.76
C ASP A 100 -1.34 11.20 -25.12
N HIS A 101 -2.23 10.21 -25.18
CA HIS A 101 -2.91 9.80 -26.41
C HIS A 101 -4.43 9.98 -26.31
N GLY A 102 -4.94 10.33 -25.12
CA GLY A 102 -6.37 10.41 -24.84
C GLY A 102 -7.05 9.05 -24.91
N ALA A 103 -6.32 7.96 -24.67
CA ALA A 103 -6.89 6.62 -24.65
C ALA A 103 -7.65 6.37 -23.35
N TRP A 104 -8.73 5.59 -23.43
CA TRP A 104 -9.52 5.21 -22.27
C TRP A 104 -9.05 3.88 -21.69
N GLY A 105 -9.05 3.77 -20.37
CA GLY A 105 -8.69 2.54 -19.67
C GLY A 105 -8.86 2.65 -18.17
N TRP A 106 -8.29 1.67 -17.49
CA TRP A 106 -8.40 1.46 -16.06
C TRP A 106 -7.15 1.94 -15.33
N VAL A 107 -7.35 2.64 -14.22
CA VAL A 107 -6.28 3.04 -13.30
C VAL A 107 -6.55 2.34 -11.98
N LYS A 108 -5.48 1.86 -11.33
CA LYS A 108 -5.59 1.23 -10.02
C LYS A 108 -6.08 2.25 -9.00
N ASP A 109 -6.96 1.86 -8.10
CA ASP A 109 -7.37 2.71 -6.97
C ASP A 109 -6.18 3.20 -6.13
N SER A 110 -5.16 2.36 -5.97
CA SER A 110 -3.91 2.71 -5.26
C SER A 110 -3.06 3.79 -5.93
N ASP A 111 -3.42 4.19 -7.15
CA ASP A 111 -2.80 5.30 -7.88
C ASP A 111 -3.67 6.59 -7.80
N ILE A 112 -4.77 6.55 -7.05
CA ILE A 112 -5.67 7.68 -6.79
C ILE A 112 -5.40 8.23 -5.39
N ASN A 113 -5.21 9.54 -5.27
CA ASN A 113 -4.97 10.24 -4.00
C ASN A 113 -6.28 10.68 -3.32
N GLY A 114 -7.42 10.18 -3.79
CA GLY A 114 -8.75 10.49 -3.29
C GLY A 114 -9.55 9.23 -3.00
N ASP A 115 -10.52 9.30 -2.08
CA ASP A 115 -11.43 8.18 -1.83
C ASP A 115 -12.36 7.97 -3.04
N THR A 116 -12.31 6.77 -3.63
CA THR A 116 -13.05 6.40 -4.84
C THR A 116 -14.41 5.75 -4.56
N ASP A 117 -14.78 5.48 -3.31
CA ASP A 117 -16.10 4.94 -2.96
C ASP A 117 -17.29 5.70 -3.58
N PRO A 118 -17.24 7.05 -3.70
CA PRO A 118 -18.31 7.83 -4.33
C PRO A 118 -18.51 7.60 -5.83
N LEU A 119 -17.52 7.05 -6.54
CA LEU A 119 -17.67 6.75 -7.97
C LEU A 119 -18.77 5.70 -8.18
N PRO A 120 -19.64 5.89 -9.20
CA PRO A 120 -20.64 4.88 -9.53
C PRO A 120 -19.96 3.61 -10.04
N THR A 121 -20.62 2.48 -9.88
CA THR A 121 -20.15 1.21 -10.45
C THR A 121 -20.30 1.22 -11.96
N CYS A 122 -19.30 0.70 -12.67
CA CYS A 122 -19.44 0.23 -14.05
C CYS A 122 -20.11 -1.15 -14.02
#